data_AF-B5WY92-F1
#
_entry.id   AF-B5WY92-F1
#
_cell.length_a   1.000
_cell.length_b   1.000
_cell.length_c   1.000
_cell.angle_alpha   90.00
_cell.angle_beta   90.00
_cell.angle_gamma   90.00
#
_symmetry.space_group_name_H-M   'P 1'
#
loop_
_entity.id
_entity.type
_entity.pdbx_description
1 polymer ?
#
loop_
_entity_poly.entity_id
_entity_poly.type
_entity_poly.pdbx_seq_one_letter_code
_entity_poly.pdbx_strand_id
1 'polypeptide(L)'
;MHFTRLALSLAAAAAYVQADLQLDNDDIPAQCGAVCRPIYDLGQACEVDDDLVRDDLTEDRLEAQCFCTNNSINVSQYAALCASCMEQNVRDRDDLDDINDILRTCGFASTSYAATASYASTTPSVSAVRPTNSAQLTTTI
;
A
#
# COMPACT_ATOMS: atom_id res chain seq x y z
N MET A 1 -46.94 -6.25 22.10
CA MET A 1 -45.61 -5.60 22.18
C MET A 1 -44.78 -6.14 21.02
N HIS A 2 -44.67 -5.39 19.93
CA HIS A 2 -43.85 -5.78 18.77
C HIS A 2 -42.52 -5.05 18.85
N PHE A 3 -41.45 -5.80 19.11
CA PHE A 3 -40.09 -5.28 19.07
C PHE A 3 -39.62 -5.25 17.61
N THR A 4 -39.67 -4.08 17.00
CA THR A 4 -39.11 -3.83 15.68
C THR A 4 -37.59 -3.86 15.77
N ARG A 5 -36.96 -4.90 15.23
CA ARG A 5 -35.50 -5.00 15.09
C ARG A 5 -35.07 -4.06 13.96
N LEU A 6 -34.50 -2.91 14.32
CA LEU A 6 -33.80 -2.04 13.37
C LEU A 6 -32.46 -2.71 13.04
N ALA A 7 -32.36 -3.33 11.86
CA ALA A 7 -31.09 -3.75 11.31
C ALA A 7 -30.40 -2.51 10.74
N LEU A 8 -29.37 -2.00 11.43
CA LEU A 8 -28.42 -1.05 10.86
C LEU A 8 -27.60 -1.80 9.80
N SER A 9 -27.98 -1.68 8.54
CA SER A 9 -27.12 -2.04 7.42
C SER A 9 -25.94 -1.06 7.41
N LEU A 10 -24.75 -1.53 7.78
CA LEU A 10 -23.51 -0.82 7.48
C LEU A 10 -23.39 -0.78 5.96
N ALA A 11 -23.74 0.35 5.36
CA ALA A 11 -23.31 0.65 4.02
C ALA A 11 -21.78 0.70 4.06
N ALA A 12 -21.13 -0.23 3.37
CA ALA A 12 -19.71 -0.13 3.10
C ALA A 12 -19.52 1.19 2.34
N ALA A 13 -18.96 2.19 3.01
CA ALA A 13 -18.46 3.37 2.34
C ALA A 13 -17.40 2.84 1.37
N ALA A 14 -17.68 2.91 0.06
CA ALA A 14 -16.64 2.76 -0.93
C ALA A 14 -15.65 3.88 -0.64
N ALA A 15 -14.51 3.53 -0.06
CA ALA A 15 -13.41 4.46 0.08
C ALA A 15 -13.12 5.02 -1.30
N TYR A 16 -12.95 6.34 -1.39
CA TYR A 16 -12.28 6.92 -2.54
C TYR A 16 -10.88 6.32 -2.53
N VAL A 17 -10.65 5.32 -3.39
CA VAL A 17 -9.32 4.80 -3.64
C VAL A 17 -8.69 5.81 -4.58
N GLN A 18 -7.96 6.77 -4.04
CA GLN A 18 -6.83 7.33 -4.76
C GLN A 18 -5.67 6.45 -4.34
N ALA A 19 -5.27 5.52 -5.21
CA ALA A 19 -4.23 4.56 -4.88
C ALA A 19 -2.90 5.14 -5.33
N ASP A 20 -2.41 6.16 -4.63
CA ASP A 20 -0.99 6.46 -4.75
C ASP A 20 -0.21 5.41 -3.96
N LEU A 21 0.15 4.33 -4.66
CA LEU A 21 0.86 3.17 -4.11
C LEU A 21 2.30 3.11 -4.61
N GLN A 22 2.73 4.16 -5.30
CA GLN A 22 4.10 4.35 -5.71
C GLN A 22 4.79 5.14 -4.61
N LEU A 23 5.79 4.51 -3.98
CA LEU A 23 6.67 5.22 -3.07
C LEU A 23 7.85 5.74 -3.88
N ASP A 24 8.12 7.03 -3.85
CA ASP A 24 9.27 7.57 -4.58
C ASP A 24 10.61 7.13 -3.97
N ASN A 25 11.56 6.74 -4.83
CA ASN A 25 12.85 6.23 -4.33
C ASN A 25 13.69 7.32 -3.66
N ASP A 26 13.59 8.55 -4.17
CA ASP A 26 14.36 9.70 -3.69
C ASP A 26 13.88 10.20 -2.33
N ASP A 27 12.63 9.89 -1.95
CA ASP A 27 12.02 10.24 -0.68
C ASP A 27 12.47 9.32 0.47
N ILE A 28 12.99 8.13 0.12
CA ILE A 28 13.43 7.13 1.09
C ILE A 28 14.81 7.51 1.63
N PRO A 29 14.94 7.81 2.94
CA PRO A 29 16.25 8.02 3.54
C PRO A 29 17.11 6.75 3.42
N ALA A 30 18.41 6.90 3.18
CA ALA A 30 19.32 5.76 3.00
C ALA A 30 19.27 4.73 4.15
N GLN A 31 18.96 5.18 5.38
CA GLN A 31 18.79 4.34 6.57
C GLN A 31 17.56 3.42 6.48
N CYS A 32 16.54 3.83 5.72
CA CYS A 32 15.27 3.13 5.56
C CYS A 32 15.22 2.23 4.33
N GLY A 33 16.22 2.32 3.44
CA GLY A 33 16.27 1.56 2.19
C GLY A 33 15.99 0.07 2.35
N ALA A 34 16.61 -0.60 3.34
CA ALA A 34 16.43 -2.04 3.53
C ALA A 34 14.97 -2.45 3.83
N VAL A 35 14.21 -1.59 4.53
CA VAL A 35 12.84 -1.88 4.96
C VAL A 35 11.79 -1.32 3.98
N CYS A 36 12.11 -0.23 3.28
CA CYS A 36 11.23 0.38 2.29
C CYS A 36 11.37 -0.25 0.90
N ARG A 37 12.51 -0.89 0.58
CA ARG A 37 12.77 -1.45 -0.74
C ARG A 37 11.71 -2.45 -1.23
N PRO A 38 11.21 -3.40 -0.41
CA PRO A 38 10.15 -4.30 -0.86
C PRO A 38 8.83 -3.59 -1.15
N ILE A 39 8.58 -2.45 -0.52
CA ILE A 39 7.38 -1.65 -0.75
C ILE A 39 7.49 -0.89 -2.07
N TYR A 40 8.63 -0.24 -2.29
CA TYR A 40 8.98 0.36 -3.59
C TYR A 40 8.86 -0.66 -4.73
N ASP A 41 9.55 -1.80 -4.62
CA ASP A 41 9.57 -2.81 -5.69
C ASP A 41 8.17 -3.41 -5.95
N LEU A 42 7.31 -3.49 -4.93
CA LEU A 42 5.93 -3.95 -5.10
C LEU A 42 5.06 -2.92 -5.82
N GLY A 43 5.17 -1.62 -5.48
CA GLY A 43 4.48 -0.55 -6.19
C GLY A 43 4.80 -0.58 -7.68
N GLN A 44 6.09 -0.63 -8.01
CA GLN A 44 6.57 -0.72 -9.40
C GLN A 44 6.09 -1.99 -10.13
N ALA A 45 5.96 -3.12 -9.42
CA ALA A 45 5.47 -4.36 -10.03
C ALA A 45 3.94 -4.35 -10.24
N CYS A 46 3.21 -3.50 -9.52
CA CYS A 46 1.75 -3.39 -9.56
C CYS A 46 1.23 -2.22 -10.39
N GLU A 47 2.06 -1.22 -10.69
CA GLU A 47 1.75 -0.07 -11.54
C GLU A 47 1.03 -0.50 -12.83
N VAL A 48 -0.14 0.04 -13.10
CA VAL A 48 -0.89 -0.23 -14.32
C VAL A 48 -0.43 0.72 -15.43
N ASP A 49 -0.58 0.29 -16.68
CA ASP A 49 -0.28 1.15 -17.84
C ASP A 49 -1.56 1.86 -18.29
N ASP A 50 -1.58 3.19 -18.19
CA ASP A 50 -2.71 4.07 -18.55
C ASP A 50 -3.14 3.90 -20.02
N ASP A 51 -2.22 3.48 -20.90
CA ASP A 51 -2.55 3.19 -22.31
C ASP A 51 -3.42 1.93 -22.44
N LEU A 52 -3.36 1.03 -21.46
CA LEU A 52 -4.14 -0.22 -21.42
C LEU A 52 -5.44 -0.08 -20.62
N VAL A 53 -5.43 0.71 -19.55
CA VAL A 53 -6.61 0.96 -18.69
C VAL A 53 -6.80 2.47 -18.56
N ARG A 54 -7.71 3.03 -19.37
CA ARG A 54 -7.91 4.48 -19.48
C ARG A 54 -8.82 5.11 -18.43
N ASP A 55 -9.31 4.33 -17.47
CA ASP A 55 -10.22 4.80 -16.43
C ASP A 55 -9.46 4.83 -15.12
N ASP A 56 -9.05 6.03 -14.69
CA ASP A 56 -8.18 6.26 -13.55
C ASP A 56 -8.68 5.54 -12.29
N LEU A 57 -10.00 5.55 -12.05
CA LEU A 57 -10.59 4.85 -10.90
C LEU A 57 -10.43 3.32 -10.99
N THR A 58 -10.49 2.75 -12.18
CA THR A 58 -10.27 1.31 -12.39
C THR A 58 -8.80 0.97 -12.27
N GLU A 59 -7.92 1.83 -12.78
CA GLU A 59 -6.47 1.74 -12.65
C GLU A 59 -6.06 1.73 -11.17
N ASP A 60 -6.44 2.77 -10.42
CA ASP A 60 -6.25 2.90 -8.96
C ASP A 60 -6.66 1.62 -8.21
N ARG A 61 -7.82 1.07 -8.56
CA ARG A 61 -8.34 -0.14 -7.91
C ARG A 61 -7.57 -1.40 -8.29
N LEU A 62 -7.06 -1.50 -9.52
CA LEU A 62 -6.22 -2.61 -9.95
C LEU A 62 -4.87 -2.57 -9.23
N GLU A 63 -4.28 -1.39 -9.09
CA GLU A 63 -3.04 -1.18 -8.34
C GLU A 63 -3.22 -1.54 -6.87
N ALA A 64 -4.25 -0.99 -6.22
CA ALA A 64 -4.61 -1.33 -4.85
C ALA A 64 -4.84 -2.82 -4.67
N GLN A 65 -5.61 -3.45 -5.55
CA GLN A 65 -5.79 -4.90 -5.55
C GLN A 65 -4.46 -5.64 -5.61
N CYS A 66 -3.60 -5.31 -6.58
CA CYS A 66 -2.32 -5.97 -6.77
C CYS A 66 -1.42 -5.81 -5.53
N PHE A 67 -1.31 -4.59 -5.01
CA PHE A 67 -0.39 -4.23 -3.94
C PHE A 67 -0.90 -4.71 -2.56
N CYS A 68 -2.08 -4.25 -2.14
CA CYS A 68 -2.57 -4.45 -0.78
C CYS A 68 -2.92 -5.92 -0.49
N THR A 69 -3.23 -6.70 -1.54
CA THR A 69 -3.53 -8.14 -1.41
C THR A 69 -2.34 -9.04 -1.75
N ASN A 70 -1.18 -8.47 -2.11
CA ASN A 70 0.01 -9.24 -2.42
C ASN A 70 0.44 -10.08 -1.21
N ASN A 71 0.81 -11.33 -1.45
CA ASN A 71 1.19 -12.27 -0.40
C ASN A 71 2.61 -12.86 -0.58
N SER A 72 3.40 -12.31 -1.51
CA SER A 72 4.81 -12.70 -1.68
C SER A 72 5.67 -12.26 -0.50
N ILE A 73 5.23 -11.22 0.22
CA ILE A 73 5.81 -10.70 1.45
C ILE A 73 4.71 -10.34 2.45
N ASN A 74 5.09 -9.97 3.69
CA ASN A 74 4.16 -9.37 4.64
C ASN A 74 4.02 -7.86 4.36
N VAL A 75 3.24 -7.50 3.35
CA VAL A 75 3.11 -6.11 2.86
C VAL A 75 2.78 -5.14 4.00
N SER A 76 1.77 -5.47 4.81
CA SER A 76 1.34 -4.63 5.94
C SER A 76 2.46 -4.32 6.93
N GLN A 77 3.29 -5.32 7.27
CA GLN A 77 4.40 -5.14 8.20
C GLN A 77 5.50 -4.28 7.60
N TYR A 78 5.89 -4.53 6.34
CA TYR A 78 6.95 -3.77 5.70
C TYR A 78 6.53 -2.32 5.41
N ALA A 79 5.29 -2.07 5.01
CA ALA A 79 4.76 -0.72 4.82
C ALA A 79 4.77 0.06 6.13
N ALA A 80 4.27 -0.53 7.22
CA ALA A 80 4.23 0.15 8.52
C ALA A 80 5.63 0.39 9.11
N LEU A 81 6.56 -0.53 8.91
CA LEU A 81 7.96 -0.35 9.32
C LEU A 81 8.68 0.69 8.46
N CYS A 82 8.41 0.71 7.15
CA CYS A 82 8.94 1.74 6.25
C CYS A 82 8.44 3.12 6.67
N ALA A 83 7.13 3.29 6.85
CA ALA A 83 6.53 4.54 7.35
C ALA A 83 7.20 5.00 8.63
N SER A 84 7.31 4.12 9.63
CA SER A 84 7.93 4.47 10.91
C SER A 84 9.43 4.79 10.81
N CYS A 85 10.16 4.16 9.88
CA CYS A 85 11.54 4.52 9.63
C CYS A 85 11.65 5.89 8.97
N MET A 86 10.84 6.15 7.95
CA MET A 86 10.81 7.42 7.23
C MET A 86 10.45 8.55 8.20
N GLU A 87 9.40 8.39 9.01
CA GLU A 87 9.02 9.36 10.06
C GLU A 87 10.16 9.75 11.01
N GLN A 88 11.11 8.83 11.25
CA GLN A 88 12.28 9.07 12.10
C GLN A 88 13.45 9.77 11.37
N ASN A 89 13.50 9.73 10.03
CA ASN A 89 14.72 10.04 9.26
C ASN A 89 14.53 11.01 8.09
N VAL A 90 13.30 11.26 7.63
CA VAL A 90 13.05 12.25 6.56
C VAL A 90 13.38 13.66 7.03
N ARG A 91 13.71 14.53 6.07
CA ARG A 91 13.97 15.95 6.33
C ARG A 91 12.77 16.80 5.98
N ASP A 92 12.09 16.45 4.89
CA ASP A 92 10.82 17.04 4.54
C ASP A 92 9.68 16.16 5.05
N ARG A 93 8.55 16.78 5.40
CA ARG A 93 7.36 16.03 5.82
C ARG A 93 6.56 15.53 4.64
N ASP A 94 6.69 16.19 3.50
CA ASP A 94 6.01 15.83 2.26
C ASP A 94 6.54 14.47 1.73
N ASP A 95 7.82 14.13 1.99
CA ASP A 95 8.42 12.80 1.75
C ASP A 95 7.67 11.63 2.46
N LEU A 96 6.71 11.93 3.35
CA LEU A 96 5.91 10.91 4.05
C LEU A 96 4.55 10.65 3.41
N ASP A 97 4.15 11.43 2.39
CA ASP A 97 2.79 11.38 1.86
C ASP A 97 2.50 10.02 1.22
N ASP A 98 3.34 9.57 0.27
CA ASP A 98 3.19 8.27 -0.41
C ASP A 98 3.05 7.10 0.56
N ILE A 99 3.99 6.99 1.50
CA ILE A 99 4.02 5.85 2.42
C ILE A 99 2.82 5.88 3.38
N ASN A 100 2.34 7.07 3.75
CA ASN A 100 1.14 7.19 4.56
C ASN A 100 -0.13 6.91 3.77
N ASP A 101 -0.18 7.27 2.49
CA ASP A 101 -1.29 6.96 1.60
C ASP A 101 -1.38 5.47 1.33
N ILE A 102 -0.26 4.77 1.16
CA ILE A 102 -0.20 3.30 1.15
C ILE A 102 -0.87 2.71 2.41
N LEU A 103 -0.51 3.20 3.60
CA LEU A 103 -1.09 2.69 4.86
C LEU A 103 -2.60 2.94 4.93
N ARG A 104 -3.07 4.12 4.50
CA ARG A 104 -4.49 4.49 4.51
C ARG A 104 -5.28 3.67 3.50
N THR A 105 -4.83 3.61 2.25
CA THR A 105 -5.47 2.90 1.14
C THR A 105 -5.60 1.41 1.43
N CYS A 106 -4.56 0.77 1.96
CA CYS A 106 -4.62 -0.64 2.30
C CYS A 106 -5.23 -0.94 3.69
N GLY A 107 -5.54 0.08 4.49
CA GLY A 107 -6.05 -0.09 5.86
C GLY A 107 -5.06 -0.76 6.81
N PHE A 108 -3.76 -0.56 6.60
CA PHE A 108 -2.71 -1.18 7.40
C PHE A 108 -2.54 -0.47 8.74
N ALA A 109 -2.34 -1.25 9.81
CA ALA A 109 -2.04 -0.71 11.13
C ALA A 109 -0.59 -0.20 11.19
N SER A 110 -0.36 0.88 11.93
CA SER A 110 0.99 1.39 12.18
C SER A 110 1.78 0.49 13.13
N THR A 111 3.10 0.61 13.08
CA THR A 111 4.04 -0.07 13.98
C THR A 111 5.26 0.82 14.22
N SER A 112 6.23 0.36 15.02
CA SER A 112 7.46 1.10 15.30
C SER A 112 8.68 0.41 14.70
N TYR A 113 9.44 1.18 13.92
CA TYR A 113 10.73 0.76 13.39
C TYR A 113 11.81 0.80 14.47
N ALA A 114 12.65 -0.24 14.50
CA ALA A 114 13.83 -0.37 15.33
C ALA A 114 14.97 -0.98 14.50
N ALA A 115 16.07 -0.24 14.32
CA ALA A 115 17.18 -0.64 13.46
C ALA A 115 17.84 -1.98 13.83
N THR A 116 17.67 -2.45 15.07
CA THR A 116 18.25 -3.72 15.58
C THR A 116 17.36 -4.93 15.35
N ALA A 117 16.19 -4.78 14.72
CA ALA A 117 15.27 -5.88 14.51
C ALA A 117 15.65 -6.71 13.28
N SER A 118 15.32 -8.00 13.32
CA SER A 118 15.73 -9.02 12.33
C SER A 118 15.21 -8.82 10.91
N TYR A 119 14.21 -7.95 10.70
CA TYR A 119 13.78 -7.56 9.35
C TYR A 119 14.80 -6.67 8.63
N ALA A 120 15.74 -6.06 9.34
CA ALA A 120 16.82 -5.28 8.75
C ALA A 120 17.93 -6.14 8.11
N SER A 121 17.99 -7.44 8.43
CA SER A 121 19.06 -8.34 7.96
C SER A 121 18.79 -9.04 6.62
N THR A 122 17.54 -9.10 6.16
CA THR A 122 17.20 -9.69 4.85
C THR A 122 16.02 -8.97 4.22
N THR A 123 16.28 -8.24 3.13
CA THR A 123 15.22 -7.67 2.29
C THR A 123 14.56 -8.82 1.50
N PRO A 124 13.25 -9.07 1.67
CA PRO A 124 12.56 -10.12 0.93
C PRO A 124 12.40 -9.72 -0.54
N SER A 125 12.36 -10.73 -1.43
CA SER A 125 12.01 -10.52 -2.83
C SER A 125 10.50 -10.45 -2.99
N VAL A 126 10.03 -9.46 -3.76
CA VAL A 126 8.63 -9.33 -4.15
C VAL A 126 8.35 -10.17 -5.41
N SER A 127 7.13 -10.69 -5.50
CA SER A 127 6.57 -11.27 -6.73
C SER A 127 5.15 -10.75 -6.93
N ALA A 128 4.92 -10.04 -8.03
CA ALA A 128 3.63 -9.56 -8.47
C ALA A 128 3.55 -9.64 -9.99
N VAL A 129 2.33 -9.64 -10.52
CA VAL A 129 2.06 -9.57 -11.96
C VAL A 129 1.31 -8.28 -12.22
N ARG A 130 1.93 -7.40 -13.00
CA ARG A 130 1.35 -6.13 -13.42
C ARG A 130 -0.05 -6.35 -14.03
N PRO A 131 -1.11 -5.69 -13.52
CA PRO A 131 -2.41 -5.70 -14.18
C PRO A 131 -2.34 -4.96 -15.52
N THR A 132 -3.07 -5.46 -16.52
CA THR A 132 -3.05 -4.95 -17.91
C THR A 132 -4.44 -4.82 -18.51
N ASN A 133 -5.49 -5.13 -17.75
CA ASN A 133 -6.88 -5.13 -18.20
C ASN A 133 -7.84 -4.95 -17.02
N SER A 134 -8.84 -4.09 -17.20
CA SER A 134 -9.95 -3.85 -16.26
C SER A 134 -10.67 -5.13 -15.81
N ALA A 135 -10.72 -6.16 -16.65
CA ALA A 135 -11.33 -7.45 -16.30
C ALA A 135 -10.59 -8.21 -15.17
N GLN A 136 -9.36 -7.81 -14.82
CA GLN A 136 -8.58 -8.39 -13.72
C GLN A 136 -8.98 -7.83 -12.35
N LEU A 137 -9.83 -6.79 -12.30
CA LEU A 137 -10.37 -6.28 -11.06
C LEU A 137 -11.44 -7.25 -10.55
N THR A 138 -11.12 -7.94 -9.46
CA THR A 138 -11.95 -8.98 -8.85
C THR A 138 -12.31 -8.66 -7.40
N THR A 139 -11.57 -7.74 -6.78
CA THR A 139 -11.68 -7.31 -5.40
C THR A 139 -11.58 -5.79 -5.38
N THR A 140 -12.51 -5.14 -4.70
CA THR A 140 -12.42 -3.73 -4.37
C THR A 140 -12.06 -3.63 -2.90
N ILE A 141 -11.06 -2.82 -2.58
CA ILE A 141 -10.56 -2.59 -1.23
C ILE A 141 -11.07 -1.24 -0.73
#